data_AF-A0A822C1G5-F1
#
_entry.id   AF-A0A822C1G5-F1
#
_cell.length_a   1.000
_cell.length_b   1.000
_cell.length_c   1.000
_cell.angle_alpha   90.00
_cell.angle_beta   90.00
_cell.angle_gamma   90.00
#
_symmetry.space_group_name_H-M   'P 1'
#
loop_
_entity.id
_entity.type
_entity.pdbx_description
1 polymer ?
#
loop_
_entity_poly.entity_id
_entity_poly.type
_entity_poly.pdbx_seq_one_letter_code
_entity_poly.pdbx_strand_id
1 'polypeptide(L)'
;NFIIFENYLTRLTSLTLIQSQQLINIIEYLYNCCIIHRDLRPDNLMLDYSEQHLKLIDFGFATTYKIDEMPKSMPIEGAVSYAGLKFLDYYFGLLSNCSDNFLYNYERTFDLQCAINIMMYMSDDNIKDRMISIKKELSVKARVLRLHHVWRDMKHSNDNYSELLKLINSLTEPPNFDAIKREIGKRLVFKN
;
A
#
# COMPACT_ATOMS: atom_id res chain seq x y z
N ASN A 1 -10.48 9.15 -20.95
CA ASN A 1 -11.36 9.54 -19.83
C ASN A 1 -11.09 8.60 -18.67
N PHE A 2 -10.36 9.07 -17.67
CA PHE A 2 -10.01 8.28 -16.48
C PHE A 2 -10.90 8.68 -15.31
N ILE A 3 -11.10 7.74 -14.40
CA ILE A 3 -11.89 7.87 -13.18
C ILE A 3 -11.03 7.47 -11.99
N ILE A 4 -11.22 8.13 -10.85
CA ILE A 4 -10.52 7.78 -9.61
C ILE A 4 -10.97 6.37 -9.21
N PHE A 5 -10.00 5.51 -8.93
CA PHE A 5 -10.21 4.10 -8.61
C PHE A 5 -11.13 3.89 -7.40
N GLU A 6 -10.97 4.70 -6.35
CA GLU A 6 -11.81 4.65 -5.14
C GLU A 6 -13.32 4.81 -5.46
N ASN A 7 -13.67 5.66 -6.43
CA ASN A 7 -15.07 5.93 -6.81
C ASN A 7 -15.76 4.75 -7.52
N TYR A 8 -15.00 3.72 -7.95
CA TYR A 8 -15.55 2.51 -8.57
C TYR A 8 -15.65 1.31 -7.60
N LEU A 9 -14.94 1.34 -6.46
CA LEU A 9 -14.93 0.26 -5.47
C LEU A 9 -16.30 0.02 -4.82
N THR A 10 -17.24 0.95 -4.97
CA THR A 10 -18.63 0.81 -4.48
C THR A 10 -19.55 0.04 -5.43
N ARG A 11 -19.14 -0.28 -6.67
CA ARG A 11 -20.07 -0.77 -7.71
C ARG A 11 -19.78 -2.14 -8.32
N LEU A 12 -18.59 -2.73 -8.15
CA LEU A 12 -18.26 -4.01 -8.78
C LEU A 12 -17.46 -4.89 -7.82
N THR A 13 -18.12 -5.87 -7.21
CA THR A 13 -17.55 -6.80 -6.22
C THR A 13 -16.63 -7.88 -6.82
N SER A 14 -16.42 -7.92 -8.15
CA SER A 14 -15.80 -9.07 -8.83
C SER A 14 -14.53 -8.78 -9.66
N LEU A 15 -13.80 -7.68 -9.41
CA LEU A 15 -12.54 -7.36 -10.12
C LEU A 15 -11.28 -7.29 -9.25
N THR A 16 -11.34 -7.76 -7.99
CA THR A 16 -10.24 -7.65 -7.02
C THR A 16 -8.96 -8.33 -7.47
N LEU A 17 -9.03 -9.54 -8.06
CA LEU A 17 -7.83 -10.28 -8.47
C LEU A 17 -7.11 -9.62 -9.66
N ILE A 18 -7.84 -9.20 -10.69
CA ILE A 18 -7.26 -8.55 -11.88
C ILE A 18 -6.62 -7.22 -11.49
N GLN A 19 -7.32 -6.42 -10.67
CA GLN A 19 -6.81 -5.14 -10.19
C GLN A 19 -5.60 -5.32 -9.26
N SER A 20 -5.62 -6.34 -8.39
CA SER A 20 -4.47 -6.69 -7.54
C SER A 20 -3.25 -7.08 -8.39
N GLN A 21 -3.47 -7.86 -9.44
CA GLN A 21 -2.44 -8.26 -10.38
C GLN A 21 -1.86 -7.04 -11.15
N GLN A 22 -2.71 -6.13 -11.62
CA GLN A 22 -2.29 -4.90 -12.26
C GLN A 22 -1.52 -3.97 -11.30
N LEU A 23 -1.97 -3.86 -10.04
CA LEU A 23 -1.28 -3.07 -9.02
C LEU A 23 0.12 -3.62 -8.77
N ILE A 24 0.27 -4.94 -8.64
CA ILE A 24 1.61 -5.55 -8.51
C ILE A 24 2.47 -5.29 -9.75
N ASN A 25 1.91 -5.34 -10.97
CA ASN A 25 2.66 -5.02 -12.18
C ASN A 25 3.14 -3.55 -12.20
N ILE A 26 2.32 -2.62 -11.69
CA ILE A 26 2.72 -1.21 -11.51
C ILE A 26 3.90 -1.12 -10.54
N ILE A 27 3.82 -1.81 -9.38
CA ILE A 27 4.92 -1.78 -8.39
C ILE A 27 6.20 -2.43 -8.96
N GLU A 28 6.07 -3.53 -9.70
CA GLU A 28 7.18 -4.18 -10.41
C GLU A 28 7.85 -3.22 -11.41
N TYR A 29 7.05 -2.46 -12.16
CA TYR A 29 7.57 -1.45 -13.07
C TYR A 29 8.33 -0.33 -12.34
N LEU A 30 7.74 0.27 -11.29
CA LEU A 30 8.39 1.31 -10.50
C LEU A 30 9.72 0.81 -9.91
N TYR A 31 9.68 -0.40 -9.37
CA TYR A 31 10.85 -1.06 -8.81
C TYR A 31 11.97 -1.17 -9.84
N ASN A 32 11.69 -1.66 -11.04
CA ASN A 32 12.68 -1.81 -12.12
C ASN A 32 13.22 -0.47 -12.62
N CYS A 33 12.43 0.60 -12.50
CA CYS A 33 12.86 1.97 -12.79
C CYS A 33 13.61 2.64 -11.62
N CYS A 34 13.83 1.93 -10.51
CA CYS A 34 14.39 2.47 -9.28
C CYS A 34 13.61 3.70 -8.75
N ILE A 35 12.28 3.61 -8.80
CA ILE A 35 11.35 4.62 -8.29
C ILE A 35 10.64 4.06 -7.05
N ILE A 36 10.50 4.88 -6.01
CA ILE A 36 9.49 4.69 -4.96
C ILE A 36 8.48 5.83 -5.08
N HIS A 37 7.21 5.49 -5.19
CA HIS A 37 6.10 6.43 -5.33
C HIS A 37 5.80 7.19 -4.02
N ARG A 38 5.84 6.49 -2.89
CA ARG A 38 5.67 7.01 -1.52
C ARG A 38 4.27 7.54 -1.14
N ASP A 39 3.41 7.83 -2.11
CA ASP A 39 2.00 8.18 -1.87
C ASP A 39 1.05 7.19 -2.58
N LEU A 40 1.31 5.89 -2.43
CA LEU A 40 0.46 4.87 -3.02
C LEU A 40 -0.86 4.76 -2.23
N ARG A 41 -1.96 5.11 -2.90
CA ARG A 41 -3.32 5.10 -2.34
C ARG A 41 -4.36 4.97 -3.45
N PRO A 42 -5.60 4.55 -3.13
CA PRO A 42 -6.67 4.43 -4.13
C PRO A 42 -6.96 5.73 -4.89
N ASP A 43 -6.79 6.90 -4.27
CA ASP A 43 -7.00 8.19 -4.91
C ASP A 43 -6.01 8.45 -6.07
N ASN A 44 -4.80 7.89 -5.95
CA ASN A 44 -3.73 8.00 -6.96
C ASN A 44 -3.73 6.84 -7.95
N LEU A 45 -4.72 5.94 -7.86
CA LEU A 45 -4.98 4.92 -8.86
C LEU A 45 -6.16 5.38 -9.71
N MET A 46 -6.03 5.28 -11.02
CA MET A 46 -7.10 5.57 -11.97
C MET A 46 -7.43 4.33 -12.79
N LEU A 47 -8.71 4.17 -13.13
CA LEU A 47 -9.13 3.17 -14.11
C LEU A 47 -9.37 3.82 -15.46
N ASP A 48 -8.86 3.18 -16.49
CA ASP A 48 -9.28 3.46 -17.86
C ASP A 48 -10.70 2.97 -18.09
N TYR A 49 -11.57 3.84 -18.62
CA TYR A 49 -12.97 3.49 -18.87
C TYR A 49 -13.13 2.42 -19.96
N SER A 50 -12.25 2.41 -20.97
CA SER A 50 -12.35 1.49 -22.11
C SER A 50 -11.78 0.10 -21.80
N GLU A 51 -10.66 0.04 -21.08
CA GLU A 51 -9.90 -1.20 -20.89
C GLU A 51 -9.93 -1.72 -19.45
N GLN A 52 -10.49 -0.96 -18.50
CA GLN A 52 -10.45 -1.29 -17.06
C GLN A 52 -9.03 -1.56 -16.53
N HIS A 53 -8.04 -0.88 -17.12
CA HIS A 53 -6.64 -0.96 -16.72
C HIS A 53 -6.33 0.08 -15.64
N LEU A 54 -5.70 -0.36 -14.55
CA LEU A 54 -5.14 0.53 -13.54
C LEU A 54 -3.99 1.35 -14.10
N LYS A 55 -4.00 2.64 -13.78
CA LYS A 55 -2.91 3.59 -14.03
C LYS A 55 -2.60 4.32 -12.74
N LEU A 56 -1.32 4.35 -12.38
CA LEU A 56 -0.84 5.17 -11.28
C LEU A 56 -0.66 6.60 -11.75
N ILE A 57 -1.19 7.53 -10.96
CA ILE A 57 -1.06 8.97 -11.19
C ILE A 57 -0.36 9.61 -9.99
N ASP A 58 0.10 10.86 -10.19
CA ASP A 58 0.68 11.73 -9.17
C ASP A 58 2.00 11.25 -8.53
N PHE A 59 3.10 11.54 -9.22
CA PHE A 59 4.45 11.27 -8.76
C PHE A 59 5.05 12.42 -7.93
N GLY A 60 4.23 13.33 -7.38
CA GLY A 60 4.69 14.53 -6.66
C GLY A 60 5.58 14.24 -5.44
N PHE A 61 5.42 13.06 -4.84
CA PHE A 61 6.22 12.58 -3.71
C PHE A 61 7.19 11.46 -4.08
N ALA A 62 7.29 11.12 -5.36
CA ALA A 62 8.14 10.03 -5.80
C ALA A 62 9.61 10.39 -5.66
N THR A 63 10.43 9.38 -5.38
CA THR A 63 11.89 9.51 -5.34
C THR A 63 12.54 8.45 -6.20
N THR A 64 13.73 8.77 -6.70
CA THR A 64 14.58 7.82 -7.44
C THR A 64 15.80 7.44 -6.62
N TYR A 65 16.33 6.26 -6.88
CA TYR A 65 17.56 5.79 -6.27
C TYR A 65 18.45 5.12 -7.31
N LYS A 66 19.74 4.99 -7.02
CA LYS A 66 20.60 4.06 -7.75
C LYS A 66 20.77 2.78 -6.94
N ILE A 67 20.90 1.65 -7.64
CA ILE A 67 21.07 0.35 -7.00
C ILE A 67 22.29 0.36 -6.06
N ASP A 68 23.38 1.00 -6.48
CA ASP A 68 24.63 1.07 -5.73
C ASP A 68 24.68 2.21 -4.69
N GLU A 69 23.70 3.13 -4.72
CA GLU A 69 23.60 4.28 -3.82
C GLU A 69 22.23 4.31 -3.16
N MET A 70 21.85 3.21 -2.50
CA MET A 70 20.58 3.16 -1.77
C MET A 70 20.50 4.29 -0.73
N PRO A 71 19.39 5.06 -0.68
CA PRO A 71 19.19 6.06 0.34
C PRO A 71 19.20 5.38 1.72
N LYS A 72 19.86 5.99 2.70
CA LYS A 72 19.81 5.50 4.09
C LYS A 72 18.47 5.84 4.75
N SER A 73 17.97 7.05 4.47
CA SER A 73 16.70 7.56 4.95
C SER A 73 16.03 8.42 3.89
N MET A 74 14.72 8.62 4.04
CA MET A 74 13.91 9.50 3.20
C MET A 74 12.99 10.37 4.06
N PRO A 75 12.64 11.59 3.61
CA PRO A 75 11.59 12.38 4.25
C PRO A 75 10.26 11.61 4.27
N ILE A 76 9.51 11.76 5.35
CA ILE A 76 8.13 11.28 5.44
C ILE A 76 7.21 12.27 4.72
N GLU A 77 6.65 11.85 3.59
CA GLU A 77 5.68 12.62 2.81
C GLU A 77 4.58 11.70 2.28
N GLY A 78 3.53 12.30 1.71
CA GLY A 78 2.35 11.57 1.26
C GLY A 78 1.39 11.17 2.40
N ALA A 79 0.32 10.46 2.04
CA ALA A 79 -0.69 10.00 2.96
C ALA A 79 -0.32 8.64 3.57
N VAL A 80 -0.33 8.57 4.90
CA VAL A 80 0.02 7.35 5.65
C VAL A 80 -1.12 6.32 5.73
N SER A 81 -2.28 6.62 5.14
CA SER A 81 -3.51 5.81 5.27
C SER A 81 -3.31 4.34 4.91
N TYR A 82 -2.45 4.06 3.93
CA TYR A 82 -2.20 2.70 3.46
C TYR A 82 -0.79 2.22 3.79
N ALA A 83 -0.03 2.94 4.62
CA ALA A 83 1.34 2.58 4.95
C ALA A 83 1.44 1.26 5.74
N GLY A 84 2.55 0.54 5.57
CA GLY A 84 2.84 -0.70 6.29
C GLY A 84 3.02 -0.49 7.81
N LEU A 85 2.84 -1.56 8.59
CA LEU A 85 2.90 -1.51 10.06
C LEU A 85 4.24 -0.96 10.58
N LYS A 86 5.35 -1.39 9.99
CA LYS A 86 6.69 -0.95 10.41
C LYS A 86 6.86 0.57 10.26
N PHE A 87 6.33 1.14 9.18
CA PHE A 87 6.31 2.58 8.98
C PHE A 87 5.41 3.28 10.01
N LEU A 88 4.21 2.75 10.25
CA LEU A 88 3.28 3.34 11.21
C LEU A 88 3.83 3.31 12.65
N ASP A 89 4.48 2.22 13.06
CA ASP A 89 5.15 2.10 14.35
C ASP A 89 6.24 3.18 14.49
N TYR A 90 7.08 3.33 13.48
CA TYR A 90 8.12 4.35 13.44
C TYR A 90 7.53 5.76 13.52
N TYR A 91 6.54 6.05 12.68
CA TYR A 91 5.93 7.38 12.61
C TYR A 91 5.20 7.74 13.90
N PHE A 92 4.53 6.77 14.55
CA PHE A 92 3.91 6.97 15.86
C PHE A 92 4.93 7.31 16.95
N GLY A 93 6.11 6.67 16.92
CA GLY A 93 7.23 6.98 17.80
C GLY A 93 7.69 8.42 17.64
N LEU A 94 7.88 8.90 16.41
CA LEU A 94 8.25 10.29 16.12
C LEU A 94 7.20 11.29 16.64
N LEU A 95 5.92 11.04 16.37
CA LEU A 95 4.81 11.89 16.85
C LEU A 95 4.70 11.92 18.38
N SER A 96 5.19 10.89 19.07
CA SER A 96 5.17 10.82 20.53
C SER A 96 6.36 11.49 21.19
N ASN A 97 7.50 11.54 20.49
CA ASN A 97 8.74 12.13 20.99
C ASN A 97 8.95 13.60 20.56
N CYS A 98 7.97 14.20 19.88
CA CYS A 98 8.09 15.56 19.31
C CYS A 98 9.38 15.77 18.50
N SER A 99 9.78 14.76 17.71
CA SER A 99 10.96 14.87 16.85
C SER A 99 10.65 15.76 15.66
N ASP A 100 11.44 16.82 15.48
CA ASP A 100 11.33 17.71 14.31
C ASP A 100 11.93 17.06 13.04
N ASN A 101 12.74 16.01 13.20
CA ASN A 101 13.32 15.27 12.08
C ASN A 101 12.42 14.09 11.67
N PHE A 102 11.59 14.31 10.66
CA PHE A 102 10.70 13.30 10.08
C PHE A 102 11.39 12.50 8.96
N LEU A 103 12.43 11.76 9.31
CA LEU A 103 13.17 10.89 8.39
C LEU A 103 12.83 9.43 8.64
N TYR A 104 12.36 8.70 7.63
CA TYR A 104 12.13 7.26 7.72
C TYR A 104 13.32 6.48 7.16
N ASN A 105 13.65 5.34 7.77
CA ASN A 105 14.64 4.43 7.19
C ASN A 105 14.13 3.91 5.85
N TYR A 106 14.93 4.05 4.81
CA TYR A 106 14.48 3.69 3.47
C TYR A 106 14.11 2.21 3.39
N GLU A 107 12.93 1.92 2.81
CA GLU A 107 12.46 0.57 2.54
C GLU A 107 12.05 0.43 1.08
N ARG A 108 12.79 -0.41 0.35
CA ARG A 108 12.52 -0.69 -1.07
C ARG A 108 11.14 -1.35 -1.27
N THR A 109 10.63 -2.03 -0.24
CA THR A 109 9.31 -2.68 -0.23
C THR A 109 8.19 -1.76 0.27
N PHE A 110 8.44 -0.46 0.48
CA PHE A 110 7.45 0.47 1.02
C PHE A 110 6.15 0.46 0.20
N ASP A 111 6.22 0.72 -1.10
CA ASP A 111 5.02 0.75 -1.95
C ASP A 111 4.36 -0.63 -2.07
N LEU A 112 5.14 -1.71 -1.94
CA LEU A 112 4.61 -3.07 -1.96
C LEU A 112 3.79 -3.39 -0.70
N GLN A 113 4.22 -2.89 0.46
CA GLN A 113 3.43 -2.97 1.70
C GLN A 113 2.15 -2.13 1.58
N CYS A 114 2.23 -0.94 0.97
CA CYS A 114 1.05 -0.13 0.68
C CYS A 114 0.08 -0.85 -0.25
N ALA A 115 0.60 -1.53 -1.28
CA ALA A 115 -0.22 -2.28 -2.23
C ALA A 115 -1.02 -3.39 -1.53
N ILE A 116 -0.45 -4.12 -0.56
CA ILE A 116 -1.22 -5.11 0.21
C ILE A 116 -2.38 -4.47 0.96
N ASN A 117 -2.13 -3.36 1.66
CA ASN A 117 -3.19 -2.68 2.41
C ASN A 117 -4.32 -2.19 1.48
N ILE A 118 -3.97 -1.72 0.28
CA ILE A 118 -4.96 -1.41 -0.76
C ILE A 118 -5.71 -2.67 -1.18
N MET A 119 -5.03 -3.79 -1.44
CA MET A 119 -5.67 -5.06 -1.79
C MET A 119 -6.64 -5.57 -0.72
N MET A 120 -6.30 -5.44 0.56
CA MET A 120 -7.21 -5.79 1.65
C MET A 120 -8.39 -4.84 1.73
N TYR A 121 -8.14 -3.54 1.63
CA TYR A 121 -9.19 -2.53 1.56
C TYR A 121 -10.16 -2.80 0.39
N MET A 122 -9.67 -3.26 -0.76
CA MET A 122 -10.54 -3.61 -1.90
C MET A 122 -11.43 -4.82 -1.63
N SER A 123 -10.93 -5.78 -0.85
CA SER A 123 -11.51 -7.12 -0.71
C SER A 123 -12.40 -7.30 0.53
N ASP A 124 -12.43 -6.32 1.44
CA ASP A 124 -13.16 -6.43 2.72
C ASP A 124 -13.92 -5.13 3.04
N ASP A 125 -15.24 -5.19 2.99
CA ASP A 125 -16.10 -4.01 3.22
C ASP A 125 -16.04 -3.50 4.67
N ASN A 126 -15.81 -4.37 5.66
CA ASN A 126 -15.63 -3.93 7.04
C ASN A 126 -14.33 -3.11 7.18
N ILE A 127 -13.28 -3.46 6.43
CA ILE A 127 -12.08 -2.61 6.35
C ILE A 127 -12.38 -1.29 5.66
N LYS A 128 -13.16 -1.29 4.57
CA LYS A 128 -13.55 -0.04 3.91
C LYS A 128 -14.24 0.91 4.89
N ASP A 129 -15.22 0.43 5.65
CA ASP A 129 -15.96 1.21 6.62
C ASP A 129 -15.06 1.78 7.73
N ARG A 130 -14.15 0.95 8.27
CA ARG A 130 -13.15 1.38 9.26
C ARG A 130 -12.25 2.48 8.68
N MET A 131 -11.80 2.33 7.43
CA MET A 131 -10.95 3.30 6.75
C MET A 131 -11.67 4.64 6.52
N ILE A 132 -12.94 4.63 6.11
CA ILE A 132 -13.77 5.85 5.97
C ILE A 132 -13.87 6.59 7.30
N SER A 133 -14.09 5.86 8.41
CA SER A 133 -14.12 6.44 9.75
C SER A 133 -12.77 7.08 10.13
N ILE A 134 -11.66 6.44 9.78
CA ILE A 134 -10.31 6.93 10.10
C ILE A 134 -9.94 8.16 9.26
N LYS A 135 -10.33 8.21 7.99
CA LYS A 135 -10.10 9.39 7.12
C LYS A 135 -10.72 10.68 7.71
N LYS A 136 -11.78 10.57 8.53
CA LYS A 136 -12.44 11.69 9.22
C LYS A 136 -11.72 12.15 10.48
N GLU A 137 -10.75 11.40 10.99
CA GLU A 137 -10.02 11.72 12.22
C GLU A 137 -9.16 12.97 12.03
N LEU A 138 -9.31 13.99 12.87
CA LEU A 138 -8.55 15.25 12.75
C LEU A 138 -7.14 15.15 13.32
N SER A 139 -6.97 14.37 14.40
CA SER A 139 -5.66 14.19 15.03
C SER A 139 -4.81 13.21 14.23
N VAL A 140 -3.65 13.67 13.73
CA VAL A 140 -2.68 12.82 13.03
C VAL A 140 -2.25 11.63 13.90
N LYS A 141 -1.98 11.88 15.19
CA LYS A 141 -1.58 10.83 16.14
C LYS A 141 -2.70 9.80 16.34
N ALA A 142 -3.94 10.23 16.51
CA ALA A 142 -5.08 9.32 16.63
C ALA A 142 -5.31 8.54 15.33
N ARG A 143 -5.15 9.19 14.17
CA ARG A 143 -5.28 8.55 12.85
C ARG A 143 -4.26 7.44 12.68
N VAL A 144 -2.98 7.71 12.94
CA VAL A 144 -1.89 6.72 12.87
C VAL A 144 -2.16 5.53 13.81
N LEU A 145 -2.56 5.79 15.05
CA LEU A 145 -2.88 4.73 16.01
C LEU A 145 -4.02 3.83 15.52
N ARG A 146 -5.10 4.42 14.99
CA ARG A 146 -6.24 3.66 14.47
C ARG A 146 -5.89 2.88 13.20
N LEU A 147 -5.13 3.46 12.27
CA LEU A 147 -4.63 2.75 11.09
C LEU A 147 -3.82 1.53 11.50
N HIS A 148 -2.92 1.73 12.45
CA HIS A 148 -2.08 0.67 12.95
C HIS A 148 -2.90 -0.47 13.59
N HIS A 149 -3.96 -0.17 14.34
CA HIS A 149 -4.90 -1.20 14.82
C HIS A 149 -5.60 -1.94 13.68
N VAL A 150 -6.12 -1.24 12.67
CA VAL A 150 -6.78 -1.87 11.51
C VAL A 150 -5.88 -2.88 10.82
N TRP A 151 -4.64 -2.48 10.49
CA TRP A 151 -3.72 -3.35 9.76
C TRP A 151 -3.16 -4.48 10.63
N ARG A 152 -3.01 -4.25 11.93
CA ARG A 152 -2.60 -5.28 12.87
C ARG A 152 -3.69 -6.33 13.04
N ASP A 153 -4.94 -5.91 13.25
CA ASP A 153 -6.08 -6.80 13.35
C ASP A 153 -6.21 -7.66 12.08
N MET A 154 -6.15 -7.02 10.90
CA MET A 154 -6.21 -7.71 9.61
C MET A 154 -5.12 -8.76 9.47
N LYS A 155 -3.88 -8.44 9.87
CA LYS A 155 -2.76 -9.39 9.83
C LYS A 155 -3.00 -10.61 10.71
N HIS A 156 -3.67 -10.46 11.84
CA HIS A 156 -3.94 -11.55 12.77
C HIS A 156 -5.15 -12.38 12.37
N SER A 157 -6.18 -11.76 11.79
CA SER A 157 -7.42 -12.43 11.44
C SER A 157 -7.44 -13.00 10.01
N ASN A 158 -6.49 -12.60 9.15
CA ASN A 158 -6.45 -13.01 7.75
C ASN A 158 -5.12 -13.70 7.40
N ASP A 159 -5.17 -15.02 7.26
CA ASP A 159 -4.02 -15.85 6.92
C ASP A 159 -3.37 -15.42 5.60
N ASN A 160 -4.16 -15.00 4.60
CA ASN A 160 -3.63 -14.57 3.30
C ASN A 160 -2.77 -13.31 3.44
N TYR A 161 -3.20 -12.35 4.25
CA TYR A 161 -2.40 -11.16 4.54
C TYR A 161 -1.11 -11.54 5.28
N SER A 162 -1.23 -12.39 6.30
CA SER A 162 -0.09 -12.84 7.11
C SER A 162 0.98 -13.52 6.25
N GLU A 163 0.58 -14.37 5.32
CA GLU A 163 1.48 -15.06 4.38
C GLU A 163 2.08 -14.12 3.34
N LEU A 164 1.29 -13.26 2.70
CA LEU A 164 1.81 -12.27 1.74
C LEU A 164 2.83 -11.34 2.38
N LEU A 165 2.57 -10.90 3.61
CA LEU A 165 3.50 -10.07 4.36
C LEU A 165 4.77 -10.83 4.78
N LYS A 166 4.65 -12.12 5.16
CA LYS A 166 5.82 -12.97 5.41
C LYS A 166 6.66 -13.14 4.15
N LEU A 167 6.02 -13.38 3.00
CA LEU A 167 6.69 -13.49 1.71
C LEU A 167 7.47 -12.21 1.42
N ILE A 168 6.83 -11.04 1.48
CA ILE A 168 7.50 -9.75 1.25
C ILE A 168 8.67 -9.53 2.20
N ASN A 169 8.47 -9.78 3.49
CA ASN A 169 9.53 -9.56 4.48
C ASN A 169 10.69 -10.55 4.35
N SER A 170 10.45 -11.72 3.73
CA SER A 170 11.51 -12.67 3.41
C SER A 170 12.33 -12.31 2.17
N LEU A 171 11.90 -11.29 1.40
CA LEU A 171 12.63 -10.82 0.23
C LEU A 171 13.86 -10.04 0.69
N THR A 172 15.02 -10.66 0.56
CA THR A 172 16.32 -10.07 0.92
C THR A 172 16.96 -9.27 -0.21
N GLU A 173 16.54 -9.50 -1.45
CA GLU A 173 16.99 -8.87 -2.72
C GLU A 173 15.82 -8.89 -3.74
N PRO A 174 15.93 -8.41 -5.02
CA PRO A 174 14.80 -7.96 -5.83
C PRO A 174 13.51 -8.77 -5.67
N PRO A 175 12.36 -8.09 -5.46
CA PRO A 175 11.13 -8.80 -5.14
C PRO A 175 10.85 -9.85 -6.19
N ASN A 176 10.66 -11.09 -5.75
CA ASN A 176 10.21 -12.16 -6.63
C ASN A 176 8.72 -11.92 -6.91
N PHE A 177 8.45 -10.96 -7.80
CA PHE A 177 7.10 -10.54 -8.14
C PHE A 177 6.29 -11.73 -8.66
N ASP A 178 6.89 -12.68 -9.36
CA ASP A 178 6.20 -13.90 -9.79
C ASP A 178 5.74 -14.78 -8.63
N ALA A 179 6.49 -14.87 -7.52
CA ALA A 179 6.03 -15.52 -6.31
C ALA A 179 4.84 -14.77 -5.69
N ILE A 180 4.89 -13.44 -5.64
CA ILE A 180 3.81 -12.60 -5.11
C ILE A 180 2.54 -12.76 -5.96
N LYS A 181 2.66 -12.68 -7.29
CA LYS A 181 1.57 -12.85 -8.25
C LYS A 181 0.92 -14.23 -8.13
N ARG A 182 1.72 -15.29 -7.99
CA ARG A 182 1.21 -16.65 -7.74
C ARG A 182 0.47 -16.74 -6.42
N GLU A 183 0.98 -16.13 -5.35
CA GLU A 183 0.31 -16.18 -4.05
C GLU A 183 -1.01 -15.39 -4.09
N ILE A 184 -1.03 -14.22 -4.74
CA ILE A 184 -2.26 -13.47 -5.03
C ILE A 184 -3.27 -14.33 -5.82
N GLY A 185 -2.83 -14.99 -6.89
CA GLY A 185 -3.69 -15.86 -7.71
C GLY A 185 -4.31 -17.02 -6.93
N LYS A 186 -3.59 -17.59 -5.96
CA LYS A 186 -4.12 -18.62 -5.06
C LYS A 186 -5.07 -18.06 -4.02
N ARG A 187 -4.84 -16.82 -3.56
CA ARG A 187 -5.35 -16.31 -2.27
C ARG A 187 -6.20 -15.06 -2.34
N LEU A 188 -6.40 -14.43 -3.50
CA LEU A 188 -7.43 -13.40 -3.71
C LEU A 188 -8.66 -13.96 -4.42
N VAL A 189 -8.71 -15.29 -4.60
CA VAL A 189 -9.96 -16.02 -4.81
C VAL A 189 -10.64 -16.16 -3.45
N PHE A 190 -11.17 -15.07 -2.89
CA PHE A 190 -12.03 -15.16 -1.71
C PHE A 190 -13.36 -14.45 -1.92
N LYS A 191 -14.37 -15.31 -1.90
CA LYS A 191 -15.76 -15.11 -1.45
C LYS A 191 -16.58 -14.11 -2.26
N ASN A 192 -17.23 -14.66 -3.29
CA ASN A 192 -18.61 -14.29 -3.60
C ASN A 192 -19.47 -14.30 -2.33
#